data_AF-A0A258ZJ93-F1
#
_entry.id   AF-A0A258ZJ93-F1
#
_cell.length_a   1.000
_cell.length_b   1.000
_cell.length_c   1.000
_cell.angle_alpha   90.00
_cell.angle_beta   90.00
_cell.angle_gamma   90.00
#
_symmetry.space_group_name_H-M   'P 1'
#
loop_
_entity.id
_entity.type
_entity.pdbx_description
1 polymer ?
#
loop_
_entity_poly.entity_id
_entity_poly.type
_entity_poly.pdbx_seq_one_letter_code
_entity_poly.pdbx_strand_id
1 'polypeptide(L)' 'MPNSPPSYAASKSRPLHGTDKVAALLMTMGAPVANRIMKHFEADEIKLVTRSIAELKPVSNAQIETLIEDFATHFVAGA' A
#
# COMPACT_ATOMS: atom_id res chain seq x y z
N MET A 1 5.51 43.25 -15.21
CA MET A 1 5.77 41.89 -14.69
C MET A 1 4.47 41.11 -14.75
N PRO A 2 4.36 40.03 -15.53
CA PRO A 2 3.16 39.19 -15.53
C PRO A 2 3.24 38.14 -14.41
N ASN A 3 2.15 38.02 -13.66
CA ASN A 3 1.96 37.12 -12.52
C ASN A 3 2.22 35.66 -12.89
N SER A 4 3.08 34.99 -12.11
CA SER A 4 3.22 33.53 -12.15
C SER A 4 1.96 32.87 -11.60
N PRO A 5 1.38 31.86 -12.27
CA PRO A 5 0.32 31.06 -11.69
C PRO A 5 0.88 30.17 -10.56
N PRO A 6 0.13 29.95 -9.46
CA PRO A 6 0.48 28.96 -8.46
C PRO A 6 0.39 27.56 -9.10
N SER A 7 1.54 26.90 -9.19
CA SER A 7 1.63 25.49 -9.58
C SER A 7 1.12 24.63 -8.42
N TYR A 8 -0.20 24.47 -8.34
CA TYR A 8 -0.81 23.40 -7.55
C TYR A 8 -0.46 22.08 -8.23
N ALA A 9 0.77 21.60 -8.00
CA ALA A 9 1.12 20.22 -8.21
C ALA A 9 0.26 19.41 -7.23
N ALA A 10 -0.98 19.14 -7.63
CA ALA A 10 -1.76 18.06 -7.09
C ALA A 10 -0.88 16.82 -7.25
N SER A 11 -0.23 16.43 -6.17
CA SER A 11 0.47 15.17 -6.05
C SER A 11 -0.60 14.11 -6.26
N LYS A 12 -0.81 13.71 -7.53
CA LYS A 12 -1.59 12.55 -7.90
C LYS A 12 -0.89 11.38 -7.26
N SER A 13 -1.29 11.06 -6.03
CA SER A 13 -0.94 9.85 -5.31
C SER A 13 -1.21 8.72 -6.28
N ARG A 14 -0.14 8.14 -6.83
CA ARG A 14 -0.30 7.07 -7.82
C ARG A 14 -1.11 5.96 -7.17
N PRO A 15 -2.12 5.40 -7.83
CA PRO A 15 -2.87 4.28 -7.28
C PRO A 15 -1.89 3.17 -6.92
N LEU A 16 -1.92 2.70 -5.67
CA LEU A 16 -1.14 1.55 -5.26
C LEU A 16 -1.67 0.32 -6.00
N HIS A 17 -0.80 -0.40 -6.71
CA HIS A 17 -1.14 -1.67 -7.33
C HIS A 17 -1.39 -2.73 -6.23
N GLY A 18 -2.11 -3.81 -6.55
CA GLY A 18 -2.55 -4.80 -5.54
C GLY A 18 -1.42 -5.35 -4.67
N THR A 19 -0.26 -5.66 -5.24
CA THR A 19 0.92 -6.12 -4.49
C THR A 19 1.54 -5.02 -3.62
N ASP A 20 1.49 -3.76 -4.05
CA ASP A 20 2.00 -2.61 -3.28
C ASP A 20 1.07 -2.30 -2.09
N LYS A 21 -0.24 -2.47 -2.26
CA LYS A 21 -1.24 -2.41 -1.18
C LYS A 21 -0.93 -3.46 -0.11
N VAL A 22 -0.70 -4.71 -0.52
CA VAL A 22 -0.34 -5.80 0.41
C VAL A 22 0.98 -5.50 1.11
N ALA A 23 2.01 -5.06 0.38
CA ALA A 23 3.30 -4.67 0.94
C ALA A 23 3.15 -3.57 2.01
N ALA A 24 2.42 -2.50 1.71
CA ALA A 24 2.18 -1.39 2.63
C ALA A 24 1.42 -1.83 3.90
N LEU A 25 0.40 -2.70 3.76
CA LEU A 25 -0.33 -3.26 4.90
C LEU A 25 0.57 -4.12 5.79
N LEU A 26 1.35 -5.02 5.21
CA LEU A 26 2.27 -5.89 5.95
C LEU A 26 3.32 -5.08 6.70
N MET A 27 3.88 -4.05 6.08
CA MET A 27 4.83 -3.14 6.71
C MET A 27 4.20 -2.36 7.87
N THR A 28 2.94 -1.93 7.73
CA THR A 28 2.19 -1.21 8.77
C THR A 28 1.89 -2.09 9.98
N MET A 29 1.57 -3.38 9.77
CA MET A 29 1.27 -4.33 10.85
C MET A 29 2.52 -4.81 11.62
N GLY A 30 3.70 -4.69 11.01
CA GLY A 30 4.96 -5.14 11.59
C GLY A 30 5.19 -6.66 11.48
N ALA A 31 6.44 -7.06 11.73
CA ALA A 31 6.94 -8.41 11.44
C ALA A 31 6.15 -9.57 12.10
N PRO A 32 5.71 -9.50 13.38
CA PRO A 32 5.04 -10.64 14.02
C PRO A 32 3.71 -11.01 13.35
N VAL A 33 2.93 -10.00 12.94
CA VAL A 33 1.62 -10.20 12.30
C VAL A 33 1.81 -10.53 10.82
N ALA A 34 2.69 -9.80 10.13
CA ALA A 34 3.00 -10.04 8.72
C ALA A 34 3.50 -11.48 8.49
N ASN A 35 4.39 -12.00 9.34
CA ASN A 35 4.90 -13.37 9.22
C ASN A 35 3.81 -14.44 9.38
N ARG A 36 2.74 -14.17 10.13
CA ARG A 36 1.60 -15.09 10.24
C ARG A 36 0.80 -15.09 8.95
N ILE A 37 0.58 -13.92 8.36
CA ILE A 37 -0.16 -13.78 7.09
C ILE A 37 0.62 -14.41 5.93
N MET A 38 1.93 -14.16 5.85
CA MET A 38 2.79 -14.71 4.79
C MET A 38 2.81 -16.24 4.75
N LYS A 39 2.50 -16.94 5.85
CA LYS A 39 2.40 -18.42 5.87
C LYS A 39 1.22 -18.96 5.06
N HIS A 40 0.26 -18.11 4.72
CA HIS A 40 -0.90 -18.48 3.91
C HIS A 40 -0.68 -18.25 2.42
N PHE A 41 0.50 -17.76 2.03
CA PHE A 41 0.82 -17.39 0.66
C PHE A 41 1.66 -18.50 0.03
N GLU A 42 1.50 -18.69 -1.26
CA GLU A 42 2.35 -19.58 -2.04
C GLU A 42 3.75 -18.98 -2.22
N ALA A 43 4.74 -19.83 -2.51
CA ALA A 43 6.14 -19.40 -2.63
C ALA A 43 6.35 -18.28 -3.66
N ASP A 44 5.59 -18.28 -4.76
CA ASP A 44 5.68 -17.25 -5.79
C ASP A 44 5.00 -15.94 -5.38
N GLU A 45 3.93 -16.01 -4.59
CA GLU A 45 3.27 -14.83 -4.02
C GLU A 45 4.16 -14.14 -2.98
N ILE A 46 4.85 -14.92 -2.14
CA ILE A 46 5.83 -14.42 -1.18
C ILE A 46 6.94 -13.65 -1.90
N LYS A 47 7.45 -14.16 -3.02
CA LYS A 47 8.48 -13.46 -3.83
C LYS A 47 7.95 -12.13 -4.36
N LEU A 48 6.71 -12.11 -4.88
CA LEU A 48 6.07 -10.91 -5.40
C LEU A 48 5.90 -9.83 -4.32
N VAL A 49 5.39 -10.22 -3.16
CA VAL A 49 5.18 -9.31 -2.03
C VAL A 49 6.50 -8.76 -1.51
N THR A 50 7.50 -9.63 -1.32
CA THR A 50 8.84 -9.24 -0.84
C THR A 50 9.50 -8.26 -1.81
N ARG A 51 9.35 -8.49 -3.12
CA ARG A 51 9.82 -7.57 -4.15
C ARG A 51 9.08 -6.22 -4.09
N SER A 52 7.75 -6.23 -3.98
CA SER A 52 6.97 -4.99 -3.81
C SER A 52 7.39 -4.22 -2.56
N ILE A 53 7.67 -4.88 -1.43
CA ILE A 53 8.19 -4.23 -0.21
C ILE A 53 9.53 -3.54 -0.48
N ALA A 54 10.44 -4.21 -1.18
CA ALA A 54 11.76 -3.64 -1.51
C ALA A 54 11.68 -2.47 -2.51
N GLU A 55 10.71 -2.48 -3.42
CA GLU A 55 10.48 -1.45 -4.42
C GLU A 55 9.49 -0.35 -3.96
N LEU A 56 8.89 -0.51 -2.78
CA LEU A 56 7.82 0.37 -2.29
C LEU A 56 8.37 1.77 -2.05
N LYS A 57 7.75 2.75 -2.70
CA LYS A 57 8.04 4.17 -2.46
C LYS A 57 7.42 4.60 -1.13
N PRO A 58 7.93 5.67 -0.49
CA PRO A 58 7.30 6.22 0.71
C PRO A 58 5.81 6.47 0.47
N VAL A 59 4.99 5.88 1.33
CA VAL A 59 3.53 6.02 1.32
C VAL A 59 3.16 7.00 2.42
N SER A 60 2.27 7.96 2.13
CA SER A 60 1.82 8.91 3.15
C SER A 60 0.84 8.26 4.12
N ASN A 61 0.74 8.79 5.34
CA ASN A 61 -0.20 8.28 6.35
C ASN A 61 -1.65 8.26 5.84
N ALA A 62 -2.07 9.30 5.10
CA ALA A 62 -3.41 9.38 4.51
C ALA A 62 -3.67 8.24 3.52
N GLN A 63 -2.67 7.84 2.74
CA GLN A 63 -2.80 6.70 1.82
C GLN A 63 -2.91 5.36 2.57
N ILE A 64 -2.23 5.23 3.72
CA ILE A 64 -2.33 4.05 4.57
C ILE A 64 -3.71 3.96 5.23
N GLU A 65 -4.26 5.07 5.74
CA GLU A 65 -5.61 5.10 6.31
C GLU A 65 -6.66 4.67 5.30
N THR A 66 -6.66 5.27 4.10
CA THR A 66 -7.57 4.87 3.02
C THR A 66 -7.42 3.38 2.66
N LEU A 67 -6.18 2.88 2.65
CA LEU A 67 -5.91 1.48 2.35
C LEU A 67 -6.46 0.53 3.43
N ILE A 68 -6.38 0.91 4.70
CA ILE A 68 -6.93 0.13 5.81
C ILE A 68 -8.46 0.11 5.74
N GLU A 69 -9.09 1.25 5.44
CA GLU A 69 -10.54 1.35 5.26
C GLU A 69 -11.03 0.47 4.10
N ASP A 70 -10.41 0.60 2.92
CA ASP A 70 -10.67 -0.24 1.75
C ASP A 70 -10.58 -1.73 2.14
N PHE A 71 -9.47 -2.13 2.76
CA PHE A 71 -9.24 -3.51 3.15
C PHE A 71 -10.31 -4.02 4.13
N ALA A 72 -10.66 -3.23 5.14
CA ALA A 72 -11.68 -3.60 6.12
C ALA A 72 -13.06 -3.77 5.46
N THR A 73 -13.45 -2.87 4.55
CA THR A 73 -14.70 -2.98 3.80
C THR A 73 -14.74 -4.24 2.93
N HIS A 74 -13.66 -4.54 2.20
CA HIS A 74 -13.58 -5.73 1.36
C HIS A 74 -13.52 -7.03 2.18
N PHE A 75 -12.79 -7.04 3.30
CA PHE A 75 -12.66 -8.21 4.16
C PHE A 75 -13.99 -8.60 4.83
N VAL A 76 -14.76 -7.62 5.31
CA VAL A 76 -16.09 -7.86 5.90
C VAL A 76 -17.09 -8.34 4.85
N ALA A 77 -16.95 -7.91 3.60
CA ALA A 77 -17.80 -8.35 2.50
C ALA A 77 -17.50 -9.79 2.01
N GLY A 78 -16.40 -10.41 2.46
CA GLY A 78 -16.02 -11.79 2.10
C GLY A 78 -15.64 -11.99 0.63
N ALA A 79 -15.23 -10.92 -0.06
CA ALA A 79 -14.91 -10.90 -1.48
C ALA A 79 -13.45 -11.26 -1.78
#